data_AF-A0AAV6UTP2-F1
#
_entry.id   AF-A0AAV6UTP2-F1
#
_cell.length_a   1.000
_cell.length_b   1.000
_cell.length_c   1.000
_cell.angle_alpha   90.00
_cell.angle_beta   90.00
_cell.angle_gamma   90.00
#
_symmetry.space_group_name_H-M   'P 1'
#
loop_
_entity.id
_entity.type
_entity.pdbx_description
1 polymer ?
#
loop_
_entity_poly.entity_id
_entity_poly.type
_entity_poly.pdbx_seq_one_letter_code
_entity_poly.pdbx_strand_id
1 'polypeptide(L)'
;MSLKRRITDTPSHICMSCHKLHYKRDVKDMRKLRIPLDGDMWKKVAKFVNDHGLPSEYICTYCLAYFRRQKMPPTCLVNELYIEPVPEEIISLNYHEKLLIQRAKALQTVIKMGTVSCKNKPRSFLNQKV
;
A
#
# COMPACT_ATOMS: atom_id res chain seq x y z
N MET A 1 -12.25 16.41 33.16
CA MET A 1 -11.29 16.48 32.04
C MET A 1 -11.84 15.72 30.84
N SER A 2 -12.31 16.44 29.80
CA SER A 2 -12.92 15.82 28.61
C SER A 2 -11.87 15.57 27.53
N LEU A 3 -11.53 14.31 27.29
CA LEU A 3 -10.66 13.88 26.18
C LEU A 3 -11.53 13.49 24.98
N LYS A 4 -11.95 14.45 24.15
CA LYS A 4 -12.43 14.16 22.78
C LYS A 4 -12.00 15.26 21.80
N ARG A 5 -10.73 15.28 21.42
CA ARG A 5 -10.34 15.88 20.13
C ARG A 5 -10.85 14.94 19.05
N ARG A 6 -12.03 15.22 18.48
CA ARG A 6 -12.50 14.50 17.29
C ARG A 6 -11.55 14.85 16.17
N ILE A 7 -10.75 13.88 15.71
CA ILE A 7 -10.02 14.01 14.45
C ILE A 7 -11.09 13.93 13.37
N THR A 8 -11.56 15.09 12.91
CA THR A 8 -12.54 15.21 11.81
C THR A 8 -11.90 14.95 10.45
N ASP A 9 -10.58 15.06 10.38
CA ASP A 9 -9.81 14.83 9.16
C ASP A 9 -9.63 13.32 8.95
N THR A 10 -10.00 12.83 7.78
CA THR A 10 -9.77 11.43 7.38
C THR A 10 -8.87 11.41 6.16
N PRO A 11 -7.94 10.45 6.06
CA PRO A 11 -7.06 10.38 4.91
C PRO A 11 -7.88 9.99 3.68
N SER A 12 -8.17 10.99 2.85
CA SER A 12 -9.07 10.89 1.70
C SER A 12 -8.40 11.30 0.39
N HIS A 13 -7.18 11.86 0.46
CA HIS A 13 -6.46 12.30 -0.73
C HIS A 13 -5.43 11.24 -1.16
N ILE A 14 -5.58 10.75 -2.38
CA ILE A 14 -4.71 9.72 -2.95
C ILE A 14 -3.48 10.39 -3.55
N CYS A 15 -2.30 9.95 -3.13
CA CYS A 15 -1.05 10.38 -3.77
C CYS A 15 -0.85 9.69 -5.12
N MET A 16 -0.60 10.46 -6.17
CA MET A 16 -0.32 9.98 -7.53
C MET A 16 0.87 9.02 -7.60
N SER A 17 1.88 9.19 -6.74
CA SER A 17 3.11 8.40 -6.80
C SER A 17 3.06 7.10 -6.01
N CYS A 18 2.53 7.13 -4.78
CA CYS A 18 2.54 5.96 -3.88
C CYS A 18 1.16 5.33 -3.69
N HIS A 19 0.12 5.96 -4.23
CA HIS A 19 -1.28 5.54 -4.14
C HIS A 19 -1.86 5.36 -2.74
N LYS A 20 -1.14 5.84 -1.73
CA LYS A 20 -1.62 5.83 -0.34
C LYS A 20 -2.61 6.98 -0.13
N LEU A 21 -3.56 6.75 0.77
CA LEU A 21 -4.44 7.77 1.29
C LEU A 21 -3.69 8.64 2.30
N HIS A 22 -3.83 9.95 2.16
CA HIS A 22 -3.19 10.95 3.00
C HIS A 22 -4.19 12.01 3.44
N TYR A 23 -3.89 12.66 4.56
CA TYR A 23 -4.61 13.86 5.02
C TYR A 23 -4.31 15.06 4.13
N LYS A 24 -5.21 16.05 4.11
CA LYS A 24 -5.04 17.25 3.27
C LYS A 24 -3.73 17.98 3.56
N ARG A 25 -3.30 18.00 4.82
CA ARG A 25 -2.04 18.62 5.27
C ARG A 25 -0.78 17.96 4.71
N ASP A 26 -0.86 16.67 4.37
CA ASP A 26 0.28 15.85 3.94
C ASP A 26 0.42 15.76 2.42
N VAL A 27 -0.50 16.39 1.68
CA VAL A 27 -0.51 16.42 0.21
C VAL A 27 -0.38 17.83 -0.34
N LYS A 28 0.13 17.90 -1.56
CA LYS A 28 0.12 19.10 -2.39
C LYS A 28 -0.68 18.80 -3.65
N ASP A 29 -1.46 19.79 -4.05
CA ASP A 29 -2.21 19.79 -5.30
C ASP A 29 -1.21 20.00 -6.45
N MET A 30 -1.21 19.06 -7.40
CA MET A 30 -0.30 19.05 -8.53
C MET A 30 -0.43 20.30 -9.39
N ARG A 31 -1.64 20.86 -9.53
CA ARG A 31 -1.90 22.07 -10.32
C ARG A 31 -1.39 23.35 -9.66
N LYS A 32 -1.19 23.31 -8.34
CA LYS A 32 -0.77 24.47 -7.52
C LYS A 32 0.71 24.42 -7.13
N LEU A 33 1.49 23.51 -7.72
CA LEU A 33 2.91 23.43 -7.46
C LEU A 33 3.64 24.63 -8.08
N ARG A 34 4.32 25.42 -7.24
CA ARG A 34 5.12 26.58 -7.67
C ARG A 34 6.26 26.19 -8.62
N ILE A 35 6.86 25.03 -8.39
CA ILE A 35 7.94 24.48 -9.20
C ILE A 35 7.40 23.17 -9.79
N PRO A 36 7.27 23.07 -11.12
CA PRO A 36 6.81 21.85 -11.76
C PRO A 36 7.83 20.74 -11.52
N LEU A 37 7.32 19.51 -11.41
CA LEU A 37 8.19 18.33 -11.39
C LEU A 37 8.62 18.04 -12.81
N ASP A 38 9.93 18.09 -13.05
CA ASP A 38 10.53 17.68 -14.30
C ASP A 38 11.69 16.72 -13.99
N GLY A 39 11.81 15.69 -14.82
CA GLY A 39 12.77 14.59 -14.66
C GLY A 39 12.26 13.26 -15.19
N ASP A 40 13.17 12.42 -15.64
CA ASP A 40 12.83 11.14 -16.29
C ASP A 40 12.07 10.19 -15.37
N MET A 41 12.42 10.17 -14.08
CA MET A 41 11.73 9.36 -13.08
C MET A 41 10.28 9.83 -12.90
N TRP A 42 10.04 11.14 -12.93
CA TRP A 42 8.69 11.69 -12.85
C TRP A 42 7.89 11.36 -14.11
N LYS A 43 8.49 11.50 -15.31
CA LYS A 43 7.85 11.14 -16.58
C LYS A 43 7.41 9.68 -16.63
N LYS A 44 8.22 8.76 -16.09
CA LYS A 44 7.85 7.34 -15.96
C LYS A 44 6.59 7.14 -15.11
N VAL A 45 6.51 7.80 -13.95
CA VAL A 45 5.34 7.71 -13.07
C VAL A 45 4.11 8.35 -13.70
N ALA A 46 4.27 9.53 -14.30
CA ALA A 46 3.18 10.23 -14.97
C ALA A 46 2.60 9.40 -16.13
N LYS A 47 3.47 8.77 -16.93
CA LYS A 47 3.05 7.85 -17.99
C LYS A 47 2.29 6.65 -17.42
N PHE A 48 2.85 5.97 -16.41
CA PHE A 48 2.21 4.81 -15.79
C PHE A 48 0.81 5.14 -15.23
N VAL A 49 0.68 6.28 -14.54
CA VAL A 49 -0.59 6.75 -13.98
C VAL A 49 -1.61 7.03 -15.08
N ASN A 50 -1.19 7.63 -16.19
CA ASN A 50 -2.06 7.90 -17.33
C ASN A 50 -2.52 6.60 -18.00
N ASP A 51 -1.60 5.66 -18.23
CA ASP A 51 -1.88 4.38 -18.90
C ASP A 51 -2.89 3.52 -18.08
N HIS A 52 -2.85 3.60 -16.75
CA HIS A 52 -3.76 2.87 -15.85
C HIS A 52 -4.98 3.69 -15.39
N GLY A 53 -5.16 4.92 -15.89
CA GLY A 53 -6.28 5.78 -15.50
C GLY A 53 -6.33 6.13 -14.01
N LEU A 54 -5.18 6.22 -13.33
CA LEU A 54 -5.12 6.43 -11.88
C LEU A 54 -5.29 7.91 -11.50
N PRO A 55 -5.79 8.22 -10.28
CA PRO A 55 -5.86 9.59 -9.77
C PRO A 55 -4.50 10.29 -9.73
N SER A 56 -4.49 11.51 -10.28
CA SER A 56 -3.29 12.33 -10.52
C SER A 56 -3.34 13.73 -9.88
N GLU A 57 -4.35 14.01 -9.06
CA GLU A 57 -4.58 15.35 -8.51
C GLU A 57 -3.58 15.75 -7.42
N TYR A 58 -3.16 14.80 -6.58
CA TYR A 58 -2.39 15.07 -5.38
C TYR A 58 -1.07 14.31 -5.35
N ILE A 59 -0.07 14.90 -4.71
CA ILE A 59 1.18 14.22 -4.37
C ILE A 59 1.50 14.44 -2.89
N CYS A 60 1.90 13.38 -2.18
CA CYS A 60 2.30 13.54 -0.78
C CYS A 60 3.66 14.23 -0.66
N THR A 61 3.87 14.93 0.46
CA THR A 61 5.10 15.68 0.74
C THR A 61 6.35 14.81 0.68
N TYR A 62 6.25 13.55 1.12
CA TYR A 62 7.33 12.57 1.05
C TYR A 62 7.75 12.28 -0.40
N CYS A 63 6.80 11.86 -1.26
CA CYS A 63 7.11 11.55 -2.65
C CYS A 63 7.61 12.79 -3.40
N LEU A 64 7.00 13.95 -3.15
CA LEU A 64 7.42 15.22 -3.73
C LEU A 64 8.89 15.55 -3.43
N ALA A 65 9.36 15.30 -2.20
CA ALA A 65 10.75 15.53 -1.81
C ALA A 65 11.75 14.62 -2.57
N TYR A 66 11.36 13.38 -2.88
CA TYR A 66 12.17 12.46 -3.67
C TYR A 66 12.28 12.89 -5.13
N PHE A 67 11.16 13.24 -5.77
CA PHE A 67 11.19 13.69 -7.18
C PHE A 67 11.96 14.99 -7.37
N ARG A 68 11.89 15.91 -6.39
CA ARG A 68 12.73 17.13 -6.40
C ARG A 68 14.23 16.84 -6.33
N ARG A 69 14.61 15.67 -5.81
CA ARG A 69 16.00 15.17 -5.78
C ARG A 69 16.29 14.25 -6.98
N GLN A 70 15.40 14.19 -7.98
CA GLN A 70 15.47 13.29 -9.13
C GLN A 70 15.61 11.80 -8.75
N LYS A 71 15.11 11.41 -7.58
CA LYS A 71 15.11 10.01 -7.10
C LYS A 71 13.69 9.45 -7.12
N MET A 72 13.57 8.16 -7.41
CA MET A 72 12.31 7.45 -7.27
C MET A 72 12.00 7.23 -5.78
N PRO A 73 10.81 7.57 -5.28
CA PRO A 73 10.40 7.19 -3.94
C PRO A 73 10.40 5.66 -3.82
N PRO A 74 10.88 5.07 -2.71
CA PRO A 74 10.86 3.62 -2.53
C PRO A 74 9.43 3.07 -2.52
N THR A 75 8.47 3.87 -2.06
CA THR A 75 7.04 3.55 -2.00
C THR A 75 6.29 3.84 -3.30
N CYS A 76 6.98 4.10 -4.41
CA CYS A 76 6.34 4.42 -5.68
C CYS A 76 5.69 3.19 -6.31
N LEU A 77 4.50 3.38 -6.90
CA LEU A 77 3.75 2.36 -7.64
C LEU A 77 4.59 1.65 -8.71
N VAL A 78 5.44 2.40 -9.41
CA VAL A 78 6.27 1.89 -10.52
C VAL A 78 7.36 0.92 -10.03
N ASN A 79 7.65 0.87 -8.73
CA ASN A 79 8.56 -0.12 -8.15
C ASN A 79 7.86 -1.47 -7.88
N GLU A 80 6.99 -1.90 -8.79
CA GLU A 80 6.19 -3.14 -8.66
C GLU A 80 5.30 -3.18 -7.41
N LEU A 81 4.93 -1.99 -6.91
CA LEU A 81 4.03 -1.82 -5.76
C LEU A 81 2.58 -1.51 -6.18
N TYR A 82 2.33 -1.44 -7.48
CA TYR A 82 0.98 -1.34 -8.02
C TYR A 82 0.23 -2.65 -7.82
N ILE A 83 -0.98 -2.53 -7.28
CA ILE A 83 -1.90 -3.65 -7.08
C ILE A 83 -3.02 -3.46 -8.09
N GLU A 84 -3.17 -4.43 -8.97
CA GLU A 84 -4.27 -4.46 -9.93
C GLU A 84 -5.63 -4.49 -9.19
N PRO A 85 -6.68 -3.92 -9.80
CA PRO A 85 -8.02 -4.02 -9.24
C PRO A 85 -8.42 -5.48 -9.07
N VAL A 86 -9.31 -5.73 -8.10
CA VAL A 86 -9.86 -7.07 -7.89
C VAL A 86 -10.58 -7.50 -9.17
N PRO A 87 -10.26 -8.66 -9.75
CA PRO A 87 -10.94 -9.17 -10.94
C PRO A 87 -12.46 -9.21 -10.76
N GLU A 88 -13.20 -8.94 -11.82
CA GLU A 88 -14.67 -8.87 -11.79
C GLU A 88 -15.29 -10.17 -11.29
N GLU A 89 -14.69 -11.30 -11.62
CA GLU A 89 -15.12 -12.64 -11.21
C GLU A 89 -15.08 -12.82 -9.70
N ILE A 90 -14.22 -12.09 -8.99
CA ILE A 90 -14.14 -12.11 -7.52
C ILE A 90 -15.12 -11.09 -6.92
N ILE A 91 -15.29 -9.94 -7.58
CA ILE A 91 -16.23 -8.90 -7.15
C ILE A 91 -17.67 -9.43 -7.19
N SER A 92 -18.03 -10.14 -8.26
CA SER A 92 -19.37 -10.67 -8.53
C SER A 92 -19.83 -11.78 -7.59
N LEU A 93 -18.90 -12.38 -6.81
CA LEU A 93 -19.24 -13.46 -5.90
C LEU A 93 -20.19 -13.02 -4.79
N ASN A 94 -21.14 -13.90 -4.46
CA ASN A 94 -22.02 -13.72 -3.33
C ASN A 94 -21.27 -13.90 -2.00
N TYR A 95 -21.92 -13.53 -0.89
CA TYR A 95 -21.31 -13.58 0.44
C TYR A 95 -20.82 -14.99 0.83
N HIS A 96 -21.60 -16.03 0.50
CA HIS A 96 -21.26 -17.42 0.83
C HIS A 96 -20.07 -17.92 -0.01
N GLU A 97 -20.03 -17.61 -1.29
CA GLU A 97 -18.90 -17.92 -2.19
C GLU A 97 -17.61 -17.26 -1.71
N LYS A 98 -17.68 -15.97 -1.34
CA LYS A 98 -16.54 -15.25 -0.75
C LYS A 98 -16.04 -15.93 0.52
N LEU A 99 -16.94 -16.36 1.40
CA LEU A 99 -16.58 -17.06 2.64
C LEU A 99 -15.92 -18.42 2.36
N LEU A 100 -16.42 -19.19 1.39
CA LEU A 100 -15.85 -20.47 0.99
C LEU A 100 -14.44 -20.30 0.42
N ILE A 101 -14.24 -19.33 -0.48
CA ILE A 101 -12.91 -19.03 -1.05
C ILE A 101 -11.93 -18.59 0.03
N GLN A 102 -12.34 -17.73 0.97
CA GLN A 102 -11.50 -17.30 2.08
C GLN A 102 -11.02 -18.49 2.93
N ARG A 103 -11.93 -19.42 3.27
CA ARG A 103 -11.58 -20.65 4.01
C ARG A 103 -10.63 -21.54 3.21
N ALA A 104 -10.91 -21.74 1.92
CA ALA A 104 -10.06 -22.53 1.04
C ALA A 104 -8.65 -21.92 0.91
N LYS A 105 -8.55 -20.60 0.76
CA LYS A 105 -7.26 -19.90 0.70
C LYS A 105 -6.48 -19.96 2.01
N ALA A 106 -7.16 -19.84 3.15
CA ALA A 106 -6.53 -20.01 4.46
C ALA A 106 -5.91 -21.42 4.59
N LEU A 107 -6.65 -22.46 4.19
CA LEU A 107 -6.16 -23.84 4.21
C LEU A 107 -4.99 -24.04 3.22
N GLN A 108 -5.11 -23.56 1.97
CA GLN A 108 -4.03 -23.61 0.99
C GLN A 108 -2.75 -22.94 1.51
N THR A 109 -2.89 -21.81 2.21
CA THR A 109 -1.76 -21.09 2.79
C THR A 109 -1.09 -21.92 3.89
N VAL A 110 -1.87 -22.55 4.79
CA VAL A 110 -1.33 -23.45 5.81
C VAL A 110 -0.57 -24.63 5.19
N ILE A 111 -1.15 -25.27 4.17
CA ILE A 111 -0.50 -26.37 3.45
C ILE A 111 0.79 -25.89 2.78
N LYS A 112 0.76 -24.73 2.11
CA LYS A 112 1.91 -24.17 1.37
C LYS A 112 3.04 -23.71 2.30
N MET A 113 2.72 -23.08 3.43
CA MET A 113 3.73 -22.70 4.43
C MET A 113 4.39 -23.94 5.08
N GLY A 114 3.78 -25.11 4.92
CA GLY A 114 4.21 -26.34 5.56
C GLY A 114 4.01 -26.28 7.07
N THR A 115 4.23 -27.41 7.74
CA THR A 115 4.42 -27.36 9.19
C THR A 115 5.73 -26.65 9.47
N VAL A 116 5.75 -25.73 10.45
CA VAL A 116 7.00 -25.22 11.03
C VAL A 116 7.63 -26.36 11.84
N SER A 117 8.07 -27.41 11.17
CA SER A 117 8.78 -28.53 11.76
C SER A 117 10.20 -28.04 12.05
N CYS A 118 10.40 -27.71 13.33
CA CYS A 118 11.68 -27.90 14.02
C CYS A 118 12.88 -27.02 13.62
N LYS A 119 12.71 -25.74 13.23
CA LYS A 119 13.88 -24.85 13.04
C LYS A 119 14.19 -23.90 14.20
N ASN A 120 13.24 -23.61 15.10
CA ASN A 120 13.46 -22.74 16.27
C ASN A 120 12.59 -23.16 17.46
N LYS A 121 12.73 -24.40 17.97
CA LYS A 121 12.15 -24.71 19.29
C LYS A 121 12.97 -23.93 20.32
N PRO A 122 12.37 -23.07 21.17
CA PRO A 122 13.10 -22.50 22.31
C PRO A 122 13.62 -23.67 23.14
N ARG A 123 14.95 -23.74 23.34
CA ARG A 123 15.56 -24.71 24.26
C ARG A 123 15.07 -24.36 25.66
N SER A 124 14.03 -25.02 26.16
CA SER A 124 13.72 -24.95 27.57
C SER A 124 14.72 -25.83 28.32
N PHE A 125 15.50 -25.23 29.21
CA PHE A 125 16.39 -25.95 30.13
C PHE A 125 15.64 -26.71 31.23
N LEU A 126 14.30 -26.65 31.22
CA LEU A 126 13.43 -27.23 32.24
C LEU A 126 13.34 -28.76 32.20
N ASN A 127 13.86 -29.41 31.16
CA ASN A 127 13.84 -30.88 31.00
C ASN A 127 15.24 -31.53 31.13
N GLN A 128 16.21 -30.86 31.74
CA GLN A 128 17.44 -31.55 32.15
C GLN A 128 17.12 -32.41 33.38
N LYS A 129 17.10 -33.73 33.19
CA LYS A 129 17.04 -34.69 34.30
C LYS A 129 18.31 -34.51 35.14
N VAL A 130 18.12 -34.24 36.43
CA VAL A 130 19.14 -34.35 37.48
C VAL A 130 19.54 -35.81 37.62
#